data_AF-A0A379VNM8-F1
#
_entry.id   AF-A0A379VNM8-F1
#
_cell.length_a   1.000
_cell.length_b   1.000
_cell.length_c   1.000
_cell.angle_alpha   90.00
_cell.angle_beta   90.00
_cell.angle_gamma   90.00
#
_symmetry.space_group_name_H-M   'P 1'
#
loop_
_entity.id
_entity.type
_entity.pdbx_description
1 polymer ?
#
loop_
_entity_poly.entity_id
_entity_poly.type
_entity_poly.pdbx_seq_one_letter_code
_entity_poly.pdbx_strand_id
1 'polypeptide(L)' 'MSRPAGLNIVTETTERELTTVMSNSFGFGGTNATLVMRKL' A
#
# COMPACT_ATOMS: atom_id res chain seq x y z
N MET A 1 9.13 -16.20 -12.34
CA MET A 1 8.65 -15.70 -11.02
C MET A 1 7.15 -15.47 -11.17
N SER A 2 6.31 -16.30 -10.56
CA SER A 2 4.85 -16.20 -10.69
C SER A 2 4.33 -15.02 -9.87
N ARG A 3 3.44 -14.21 -10.46
CA ARG A 3 2.71 -13.18 -9.70
C ARG A 3 1.72 -13.89 -8.76
N PRO A 4 1.50 -13.38 -7.54
CA PRO A 4 0.46 -13.91 -6.66
C PRO A 4 -0.90 -13.77 -7.35
N ALA A 5 -1.61 -14.88 -7.51
CA ALA A 5 -2.96 -14.85 -8.07
C ALA A 5 -3.92 -14.21 -7.06
N GLY A 6 -4.78 -13.29 -7.54
CA GLY A 6 -5.80 -12.64 -6.72
C GLY A 6 -5.37 -11.37 -5.96
N LEU A 7 -4.16 -10.85 -6.17
CA LEU A 7 -3.73 -9.57 -5.61
C LEU A 7 -3.83 -8.44 -6.65
N ASN A 8 -4.40 -7.30 -6.23
CA ASN A 8 -4.49 -6.08 -7.03
C ASN A 8 -3.18 -5.28 -6.97
N ILE A 9 -2.10 -5.84 -7.53
CA ILE A 9 -0.80 -5.18 -7.60
C ILE A 9 -0.73 -4.36 -8.90
N VAL A 10 -0.75 -3.04 -8.76
CA VAL A 10 -0.62 -2.10 -9.87
C VAL A 10 0.86 -2.05 -10.29
N THR A 11 1.17 -2.47 -11.52
CA THR A 11 2.56 -2.53 -12.04
C THR A 11 2.90 -1.42 -13.03
N GLU A 12 1.92 -0.61 -13.39
CA GLU A 12 2.03 0.54 -14.29
C GLU A 12 1.29 1.71 -13.67
N THR A 13 1.75 2.93 -13.91
CA THR A 13 1.09 4.14 -13.37
C THR A 13 -0.37 4.18 -13.82
N THR A 14 -1.28 4.31 -12.85
CA THR A 14 -2.71 4.46 -13.10
C THR A 14 -3.15 5.80 -12.54
N GLU A 15 -3.55 6.72 -13.42
CA GLU A 15 -4.07 8.02 -13.01
C GLU A 15 -5.41 7.86 -12.29
N ARG A 16 -5.47 8.25 -11.02
CA ARG A 16 -6.67 8.16 -10.20
C ARG A 16 -6.61 9.11 -9.02
N GLU A 17 -7.74 9.76 -8.74
CA GLU A 17 -7.92 10.51 -7.51
C GLU A 17 -8.04 9.56 -6.30
N LEU A 18 -7.21 9.79 -5.28
CA LEU A 18 -7.20 9.04 -4.03
C LEU A 18 -7.79 9.88 -2.90
N THR A 19 -8.75 9.34 -2.15
CA THR A 19 -9.35 9.99 -0.97
C THR A 19 -8.68 9.56 0.32
N THR A 20 -8.35 8.27 0.42
CA THR A 20 -7.73 7.65 1.61
C THR A 20 -6.58 6.78 1.15
N VAL A 21 -5.45 6.85 1.86
CA VAL A 21 -4.27 6.04 1.61
C VAL A 21 -3.75 5.44 2.92
N MET A 22 -3.07 4.32 2.80
CA MET A 22 -2.41 3.63 3.92
C MET A 22 -0.95 3.38 3.56
N SER A 23 -0.05 3.67 4.50
CA SER A 23 1.36 3.34 4.40
C SER A 23 1.74 2.44 5.57
N ASN A 24 2.34 1.29 5.29
CA ASN A 24 2.77 0.33 6.28
C ASN A 24 4.31 0.28 6.30
N SER A 25 4.89 0.25 7.49
CA SER A 25 6.31 0.02 7.72
C SER A 25 6.47 -1.14 8.69
N PHE A 26 7.14 -2.21 8.24
CA PHE A 26 7.39 -3.41 9.04
C PHE A 26 8.90 -3.51 9.28
N GLY A 27 9.33 -3.06 10.46
CA GLY A 27 10.73 -3.01 10.86
C GLY A 27 11.22 -4.35 11.38
N PHE A 28 12.48 -4.66 11.07
CA PHE A 28 13.18 -5.80 11.66
C PHE A 28 13.23 -5.67 13.20
N GLY A 29 13.07 -6.79 13.91
CA GLY A 29 12.97 -6.77 15.38
C GLY A 29 11.56 -6.52 15.93
N GLY A 30 10.53 -6.50 15.08
CA GLY A 30 9.12 -6.54 15.51
C GLY A 30 8.46 -5.18 15.72
N THR A 31 9.10 -4.09 15.28
CA THR A 31 8.47 -2.76 15.34
C THR A 31 7.70 -2.49 14.06
N ASN A 32 6.37 -2.40 14.17
CA ASN A 32 5.49 -2.12 13.05
C ASN A 32 4.81 -0.75 13.22
N ALA A 33 4.72 0.02 12.13
CA ALA A 33 4.00 1.28 12.09
C ALA A 33 3.05 1.29 10.89
N THR A 34 1.86 1.87 11.06
CA THR A 34 0.90 2.06 9.98
C THR A 34 0.32 3.46 10.07
N LEU A 35 0.34 4.18 8.96
CA LEU A 35 -0.22 5.52 8.84
C LEU A 35 -1.38 5.48 7.85
N VAL A 36 -2.55 5.95 8.30
CA VAL A 36 -3.73 6.16 7.45
C VAL A 36 -3.94 7.67 7.31
N MET A 37 -4.00 8.15 6.07
CA MET A 37 -4.20 9.55 5.73
C MET A 37 -5.42 9.68 4.85
N ARG A 38 -6.18 10.76 5.04
CA ARG A 38 -7.39 11.04 4.27
C ARG A 38 -7.44 12.52 3.92
N LYS A 39 -7.92 12.84 2.72
CA LYS A 39 -8.31 14.20 2.35
C LYS A 39 -9.41 14.71 3.31
N LEU A 40 -9.38 16.00 3.63
CA LEU A 40 -10.46 16.65 4.41
C LEU A 40 -11.74 16.74 3.59
#